data_AF-A0AAN7VZQ7-F1
#
_entry.id   AF-A0AAN7VZQ7-F1
#
_cell.length_a   1.000
_cell.length_b   1.000
_cell.length_c   1.000
_cell.angle_alpha   90.00
_cell.angle_beta   90.00
_cell.angle_gamma   90.00
#
_symmetry.space_group_name_H-M   'P 1'
#
loop_
_entity.id
_entity.type
_entity.pdbx_description
1 polymer ?
#
loop_
_entity_poly.entity_id
_entity_poly.type
_entity_poly.pdbx_seq_one_letter_code
_entity_poly.pdbx_strand_id
1 'polypeptide(L)'
;MSWLWPLSLIWSSNRRKKGKDNIILSYTEDLNKLSIEINSIEKKLNEKSPYIRYFHFYVLPLLLSIIYYYVHRYNCRLTQFSRKNLNLDLSGWIIYFVLTLVTYTIIIYILLKLTSWERKYRTNKLSKLRSQYDNTLNQFKEDTKFNESISMLQRFNGGMDQIELVNEELKGKYEELNKLRLEIDKLKNKGGDYYDNSNSNNKVWLDKIVGLMSGGNDILIKVLCPKCKKFNGLYRYVNEPIGYKCVDCDMEVHEIEKGNEETSEKKEEVKDK
;
A
#
# COMPACT_ATOMS: atom_id res chain seq x y z
N MET A 1 11.67 -26.65 -36.11
CA MET A 1 12.97 -25.97 -35.93
C MET A 1 12.81 -24.53 -36.39
N SER A 2 12.54 -23.61 -35.45
CA SER A 2 12.41 -22.18 -35.75
C SER A 2 13.37 -21.42 -34.84
N TRP A 3 14.38 -20.84 -35.46
CA TRP A 3 15.39 -20.01 -34.84
C TRP A 3 14.77 -18.63 -34.58
N LEU A 4 14.35 -18.37 -33.35
CA LEU A 4 14.04 -17.02 -32.89
C LEU A 4 15.32 -16.44 -32.27
N TRP A 5 15.94 -15.53 -33.02
CA TRP A 5 17.06 -14.73 -32.56
C TRP A 5 16.64 -13.85 -31.37
N PRO A 6 17.38 -13.82 -30.25
CA PRO A 6 17.15 -12.84 -29.22
C PRO A 6 17.74 -11.50 -29.69
N LEU A 7 16.86 -10.58 -30.10
CA LEU A 7 17.16 -9.15 -30.13
C LEU A 7 17.33 -8.66 -28.69
N SER A 8 18.42 -9.03 -28.03
CA SER A 8 18.97 -8.27 -26.90
C SER A 8 19.61 -7.03 -27.49
N LEU A 9 18.78 -6.02 -27.76
CA LEU A 9 19.20 -4.65 -27.99
C LEU A 9 20.06 -4.23 -26.80
N ILE A 10 21.37 -4.29 -27.05
CA ILE A 10 22.42 -3.67 -26.27
C ILE A 10 22.09 -2.18 -26.23
N TRP A 11 21.44 -1.76 -25.14
CA TRP A 11 21.31 -0.35 -24.79
C TRP A 11 22.65 0.10 -24.21
N SER A 12 23.66 0.16 -25.07
CA SER A 12 24.93 0.82 -24.79
C SER A 12 24.63 2.32 -24.84
N SER A 13 24.20 2.86 -23.69
CA SER A 13 24.04 4.30 -23.55
C SER A 13 25.42 4.94 -23.56
N ASN A 14 25.63 5.75 -24.59
CA ASN A 14 26.80 6.58 -24.79
C ASN A 14 26.91 7.64 -23.66
N ARG A 15 27.39 7.22 -22.48
CA ARG A 15 27.62 8.11 -21.33
C ARG A 15 28.95 8.83 -21.51
N ARG A 16 28.88 9.99 -22.19
CA ARG A 16 29.92 11.02 -22.15
C ARG A 16 30.25 11.32 -20.68
N LYS A 17 31.54 11.31 -20.33
CA LYS A 17 32.10 11.58 -18.99
C LYS A 17 31.47 12.82 -18.36
N LYS A 18 30.43 12.63 -17.54
CA LYS A 18 29.93 13.65 -16.61
C LYS A 18 30.80 13.60 -15.34
N GLY A 19 30.98 14.73 -14.66
CA GLY A 19 31.72 14.79 -13.39
C GLY A 19 31.19 13.80 -12.35
N LYS A 20 32.03 13.37 -11.41
CA LYS A 20 31.72 12.29 -10.43
C LYS A 20 30.37 12.47 -9.71
N ASP A 21 30.03 13.69 -9.33
CA ASP A 21 28.77 13.98 -8.61
C ASP A 21 27.53 13.76 -9.50
N ASN A 22 27.65 14.05 -10.79
CA ASN A 22 26.60 13.80 -11.78
C ASN A 22 26.43 12.30 -12.08
N ILE A 23 27.47 11.48 -11.88
CA ILE A 23 27.39 10.03 -12.07
C ILE A 23 26.56 9.41 -10.95
N ILE A 24 26.84 9.78 -9.69
CA ILE A 24 26.11 9.27 -8.52
C ILE A 24 24.62 9.64 -8.64
N LEU A 25 24.32 10.91 -8.94
CA LEU A 25 22.94 11.37 -9.11
C LEU A 25 22.21 10.56 -10.21
N SER A 26 22.86 10.32 -11.36
CA SER A 26 22.25 9.54 -12.44
C SER A 26 21.93 8.10 -12.03
N TYR A 27 22.82 7.44 -11.30
CA TYR A 27 22.57 6.09 -10.81
C TYR A 27 21.49 6.05 -9.74
N THR A 28 21.43 7.04 -8.85
CA THR A 28 20.34 7.13 -7.87
C THR A 28 18.98 7.34 -8.52
N GLU A 29 18.91 8.15 -9.58
CA GLU A 29 17.68 8.36 -10.35
C GLU A 29 17.25 7.07 -11.07
N ASP A 30 18.19 6.39 -11.73
CA ASP A 30 17.93 5.12 -12.44
C ASP A 30 17.48 4.01 -11.47
N LEU A 31 18.14 3.88 -10.31
CA LEU A 31 17.75 2.90 -9.28
C LEU A 31 16.39 3.22 -8.67
N ASN A 32 16.08 4.50 -8.44
CA ASN A 32 14.77 4.91 -7.94
C ASN A 32 13.68 4.61 -8.98
N LYS A 33 13.92 4.93 -10.26
CA LYS A 33 13.00 4.61 -11.35
C LYS A 33 12.73 3.11 -11.47
N LEU A 34 13.77 2.29 -11.41
CA LEU A 34 13.64 0.83 -11.42
C LEU A 34 12.86 0.32 -10.19
N SER A 35 13.14 0.86 -9.00
CA SER A 35 12.41 0.52 -7.77
C SER A 35 10.93 0.86 -7.85
N ILE A 36 10.58 2.04 -8.38
CA ILE A 36 9.19 2.45 -8.61
C ILE A 36 8.51 1.50 -9.60
N GLU A 37 9.18 1.14 -10.70
CA GLU A 37 8.60 0.22 -11.68
C GLU A 37 8.37 -1.17 -11.08
N ILE A 38 9.35 -1.72 -10.34
CA ILE A 38 9.23 -3.00 -9.62
C ILE A 38 8.04 -2.95 -8.66
N ASN A 39 7.99 -1.95 -7.79
CA ASN A 39 6.91 -1.78 -6.80
C ASN A 39 5.53 -1.65 -7.48
N SER A 40 5.46 -0.95 -8.62
CA SER A 40 4.21 -0.81 -9.38
C SER A 40 3.71 -2.15 -9.95
N ILE A 41 4.62 -3.02 -10.40
CA ILE A 41 4.28 -4.34 -10.94
C ILE A 41 3.93 -5.31 -9.81
N GLU A 42 4.66 -5.27 -8.70
CA GLU A 42 4.36 -6.05 -7.50
C GLU A 42 2.99 -5.70 -6.94
N LYS A 43 2.68 -4.41 -6.82
CA LYS A 43 1.36 -3.93 -6.41
C LYS A 43 0.26 -4.45 -7.33
N LYS A 44 0.43 -4.34 -8.66
CA LYS A 44 -0.53 -4.87 -9.64
C LYS A 44 -0.70 -6.40 -9.59
N LEU A 45 0.37 -7.13 -9.26
CA LEU A 45 0.31 -8.59 -9.07
C LEU A 45 -0.43 -8.98 -7.80
N ASN A 46 -0.21 -8.24 -6.71
CA ASN A 46 -0.84 -8.50 -5.41
C ASN A 46 -2.31 -8.10 -5.38
N GLU A 47 -2.66 -6.92 -5.91
CA GLU A 47 -4.04 -6.38 -5.95
C GLU A 47 -4.98 -7.26 -6.78
N LYS A 48 -4.49 -7.85 -7.88
CA LYS A 48 -5.32 -8.74 -8.71
C LYS A 48 -5.57 -10.10 -8.08
N SER A 49 -4.79 -10.55 -7.10
CA SER A 49 -4.91 -11.91 -6.56
C SER A 49 -6.25 -12.22 -5.87
N PRO A 50 -6.82 -11.35 -5.00
CA PRO A 50 -8.14 -11.61 -4.42
C PRO A 50 -9.27 -11.46 -5.45
N TYR A 51 -9.16 -10.49 -6.37
CA TYR A 51 -10.20 -10.23 -7.37
C TYR A 51 -10.33 -11.38 -8.37
N ILE A 52 -9.20 -11.92 -8.84
CA ILE A 52 -9.19 -13.10 -9.72
C ILE A 52 -9.81 -14.31 -9.01
N ARG A 53 -9.50 -14.52 -7.73
CA ARG A 53 -10.10 -15.60 -6.92
C ARG A 53 -11.61 -15.39 -6.80
N TYR A 54 -12.07 -14.19 -6.45
CA TYR A 54 -13.49 -13.87 -6.36
C TYR A 54 -14.22 -14.07 -7.70
N PHE A 55 -13.66 -13.56 -8.79
CA PHE A 55 -14.24 -13.71 -10.13
C PHE A 55 -14.36 -15.19 -10.54
N HIS A 56 -13.34 -16.01 -10.27
CA HIS A 56 -13.37 -17.44 -10.56
C HIS A 56 -14.38 -18.21 -9.71
N PHE A 57 -14.50 -17.90 -8.41
CA PHE A 57 -15.39 -18.65 -7.52
C PHE A 57 -16.86 -18.21 -7.58
N TYR A 58 -17.14 -16.93 -7.85
CA TYR A 58 -18.50 -16.39 -7.75
C TYR A 58 -19.09 -15.99 -9.10
N VAL A 59 -18.36 -15.25 -9.92
CA VAL A 59 -18.91 -14.65 -11.16
C VAL A 59 -18.98 -15.67 -12.29
N LEU A 60 -17.93 -16.48 -12.44
CA LEU A 60 -17.83 -17.49 -13.49
C LEU A 60 -18.94 -18.56 -13.41
N PRO A 61 -19.24 -19.18 -12.25
CA PRO A 61 -20.36 -20.12 -12.16
C PRO A 61 -21.73 -19.44 -12.33
N LEU A 62 -21.90 -18.18 -11.92
CA LEU A 62 -23.13 -17.44 -12.13
C LEU A 62 -23.41 -17.19 -13.62
N LEU A 63 -22.44 -16.67 -14.36
CA LEU A 63 -22.57 -16.44 -15.80
C LEU A 63 -22.84 -17.76 -16.54
N LEU A 64 -22.17 -18.83 -16.15
CA LEU A 64 -22.38 -20.15 -16.75
C LEU A 64 -23.74 -20.75 -16.40
N SER A 65 -24.24 -20.56 -15.18
CA SER A 65 -25.59 -20.97 -14.78
C SER A 65 -26.66 -20.28 -15.62
N ILE A 66 -26.48 -18.98 -15.89
CA ILE A 66 -27.36 -18.21 -16.77
C ILE A 66 -27.34 -18.77 -18.20
N ILE A 67 -26.15 -19.01 -18.76
CA ILE A 67 -26.01 -19.59 -20.11
C ILE A 67 -26.65 -20.97 -20.15
N TYR A 68 -26.40 -21.82 -19.16
CA TYR A 68 -27.00 -23.15 -19.05
C TYR A 68 -28.53 -23.07 -19.02
N TYR A 69 -29.10 -22.15 -18.24
CA TYR A 69 -30.55 -21.95 -18.18
C TYR A 69 -31.14 -21.55 -19.53
N TYR A 70 -30.51 -20.61 -20.26
CA TYR A 70 -30.99 -20.19 -21.58
C TYR A 70 -30.93 -21.31 -22.61
N VAL A 71 -29.81 -22.06 -22.64
CA VAL A 71 -29.65 -23.17 -23.57
C VAL A 71 -30.64 -24.29 -23.24
N HIS A 72 -30.82 -24.63 -21.96
CA HIS A 72 -31.81 -25.60 -21.52
C HIS A 72 -33.24 -25.18 -21.90
N ARG A 73 -33.60 -23.91 -21.70
CA ARG A 73 -34.91 -23.37 -22.07
C ARG A 73 -35.16 -23.41 -23.58
N TYR A 74 -34.15 -23.09 -24.38
CA TYR A 74 -34.23 -23.18 -25.84
C TYR A 74 -34.45 -24.62 -26.30
N ASN A 75 -33.71 -25.57 -25.73
CA ASN A 75 -33.83 -26.99 -26.04
C ASN A 75 -35.17 -27.58 -25.61
N CYS A 76 -35.69 -27.23 -24.43
CA CYS A 76 -37.04 -27.66 -24.00
C CYS A 76 -38.14 -27.20 -24.97
N ARG A 77 -38.00 -26.02 -25.58
CA ARG A 77 -38.95 -25.56 -26.61
C ARG A 77 -38.82 -26.37 -27.90
N LEU A 78 -37.60 -26.69 -28.31
CA LEU A 78 -37.33 -27.52 -29.49
C LEU A 78 -37.87 -28.94 -29.33
N THR A 79 -37.69 -29.56 -28.16
CA THR A 79 -38.21 -30.91 -27.88
C THR A 79 -39.74 -30.91 -27.76
N GLN A 80 -40.35 -29.86 -27.20
CA GLN A 80 -41.81 -29.71 -27.16
C GLN A 80 -42.42 -29.64 -28.57
N PHE A 81 -41.69 -29.09 -29.55
CA PHE A 81 -42.09 -29.08 -30.96
C PHE A 81 -41.94 -30.45 -31.63
N SER A 82 -40.95 -31.26 -31.21
CA SER A 82 -40.62 -32.56 -31.81
C SER A 82 -41.39 -33.76 -31.22
N ARG A 83 -42.27 -33.54 -30.22
CA ARG A 83 -43.03 -34.54 -29.45
C ARG A 83 -43.91 -35.53 -30.25
N LYS A 84 -43.96 -35.45 -31.58
CA LYS A 84 -44.69 -36.42 -32.42
C LYS A 84 -43.97 -37.77 -32.58
N ASN A 85 -42.68 -37.87 -32.24
CA ASN A 85 -41.89 -39.11 -32.36
C ASN A 85 -41.28 -39.52 -31.00
N LEU A 86 -42.04 -40.25 -30.18
CA LEU A 86 -41.84 -40.41 -28.73
C LEU A 86 -40.67 -41.32 -28.27
N ASN A 87 -40.00 -42.05 -29.16
CA ASN A 87 -39.12 -43.17 -28.75
C ASN A 87 -37.59 -42.89 -28.85
N LEU A 88 -37.16 -41.69 -29.28
CA LEU A 88 -35.73 -41.34 -29.42
C LEU A 88 -35.18 -40.45 -28.29
N ASP A 89 -36.01 -40.04 -27.32
CA ASP A 89 -35.73 -38.88 -26.47
C ASP A 89 -34.66 -39.10 -25.37
N LEU A 90 -34.57 -40.29 -24.75
CA LEU A 90 -33.64 -40.50 -23.62
C LEU A 90 -32.16 -40.51 -24.04
N SER A 91 -31.84 -41.13 -25.18
CA SER A 91 -30.46 -41.21 -25.68
C SER A 91 -29.91 -39.84 -26.07
N GLY A 92 -30.76 -38.98 -26.66
CA GLY A 92 -30.39 -37.61 -27.03
C GLY A 92 -30.06 -36.74 -25.81
N TRP A 93 -30.84 -36.87 -24.72
CA TRP A 93 -30.58 -36.14 -23.48
C TRP A 93 -29.25 -36.51 -22.82
N ILE A 94 -28.89 -37.81 -22.80
CA ILE A 94 -27.64 -38.28 -22.22
C ILE A 94 -26.44 -37.76 -23.04
N ILE A 95 -26.50 -37.89 -24.38
CA ILE A 95 -25.42 -37.39 -25.25
C ILE A 95 -25.25 -35.88 -25.08
N TYR A 96 -26.35 -35.15 -25.01
CA TYR A 96 -26.33 -33.70 -24.79
C TYR A 96 -25.70 -33.34 -23.44
N PHE A 97 -26.09 -34.00 -22.35
CA PHE A 97 -25.52 -33.77 -21.03
C PHE A 97 -24.00 -34.01 -21.03
N VAL A 98 -23.55 -35.11 -21.62
CA VAL A 98 -22.11 -35.40 -21.76
C VAL A 98 -21.40 -34.30 -22.56
N LEU A 99 -21.98 -33.87 -23.67
CA LEU A 99 -21.39 -32.83 -24.52
C LEU A 99 -21.29 -31.47 -23.80
N THR A 100 -22.27 -31.12 -22.97
CA THR A 100 -22.23 -29.91 -22.14
C THR A 100 -21.16 -29.99 -21.05
N LEU A 101 -20.96 -31.14 -20.42
CA LEU A 101 -19.88 -31.32 -19.44
C LEU A 101 -18.50 -31.21 -20.07
N VAL A 102 -18.31 -31.82 -21.25
CA VAL A 102 -17.03 -31.75 -21.98
C VAL A 102 -16.73 -30.29 -22.36
N THR A 103 -17.68 -29.59 -22.98
CA THR A 103 -17.49 -28.18 -23.36
C THR A 103 -17.23 -27.28 -22.14
N TYR A 104 -17.90 -27.54 -21.01
CA TYR A 104 -17.66 -26.85 -19.74
C TYR A 104 -16.20 -26.98 -19.25
N THR A 105 -15.67 -28.21 -19.22
CA THR A 105 -14.29 -28.45 -18.78
C THR A 105 -13.27 -27.76 -19.70
N ILE A 106 -13.52 -27.74 -21.01
CA ILE A 106 -12.65 -27.09 -21.99
C ILE A 106 -12.63 -25.57 -21.79
N ILE A 107 -13.79 -24.94 -21.62
CA ILE A 107 -13.88 -23.48 -21.41
C ILE A 107 -13.13 -23.06 -20.14
N ILE A 108 -13.30 -23.79 -19.05
CA ILE A 108 -12.59 -23.52 -17.79
C ILE A 108 -11.08 -23.68 -17.98
N TYR A 109 -10.65 -24.75 -18.64
CA TYR A 109 -9.23 -24.99 -18.92
C TYR A 109 -8.61 -23.83 -19.71
N ILE A 110 -9.30 -23.34 -20.75
CA ILE A 110 -8.83 -22.20 -21.56
C ILE A 110 -8.70 -20.94 -20.71
N LEU A 111 -9.71 -20.61 -19.90
CA LEU A 111 -9.69 -19.42 -19.05
C LEU A 111 -8.55 -19.48 -18.02
N LEU A 112 -8.33 -20.62 -17.37
CA LEU A 112 -7.22 -20.82 -16.43
C LEU A 112 -5.85 -20.71 -17.13
N LYS A 113 -5.75 -21.21 -18.36
CA LYS A 113 -4.52 -21.11 -19.14
C LYS A 113 -4.22 -19.66 -19.53
N LEU A 114 -5.24 -18.88 -19.87
CA LEU A 114 -5.09 -17.47 -20.21
C LEU A 114 -4.62 -16.63 -19.01
N THR A 115 -5.24 -16.81 -17.84
CA THR A 115 -4.87 -16.09 -16.61
C THR A 115 -3.47 -16.46 -16.12
N SER A 116 -3.12 -17.75 -16.17
CA SER A 116 -1.78 -18.21 -15.82
C SER A 116 -0.72 -17.68 -16.79
N TRP A 117 -1.04 -17.54 -18.07
CA TRP A 117 -0.13 -16.96 -19.05
C TRP A 117 0.12 -15.47 -18.81
N GLU A 118 -0.92 -14.67 -18.53
CA GLU A 118 -0.76 -13.26 -18.16
C GLU A 118 0.12 -13.13 -16.90
N ARG A 119 -0.09 -13.98 -15.89
CA ARG A 119 0.72 -14.00 -14.67
C ARG A 119 2.19 -14.36 -14.95
N LYS A 120 2.45 -15.36 -15.80
CA LYS A 120 3.81 -15.72 -16.24
C LYS A 120 4.49 -14.56 -16.97
N TYR A 121 3.77 -13.87 -17.86
CA TYR A 121 4.32 -12.72 -18.56
C TYR A 121 4.74 -11.60 -17.60
N ARG A 122 3.87 -11.25 -16.64
CA ARG A 122 4.16 -10.20 -15.64
C ARG A 122 5.29 -10.58 -14.69
N THR A 123 5.34 -11.82 -14.22
CA THR A 123 6.41 -12.33 -13.35
C THR A 123 7.76 -12.37 -14.08
N ASN A 124 7.77 -12.76 -15.36
CA ASN A 124 8.97 -12.69 -16.19
C ASN A 124 9.45 -11.24 -16.36
N LYS A 125 8.54 -10.28 -16.62
CA LYS A 125 8.90 -8.86 -16.68
C LYS A 125 9.51 -8.37 -15.37
N LEU A 126 8.93 -8.77 -14.23
CA LEU A 126 9.43 -8.42 -12.91
C LEU A 126 10.83 -9.01 -12.64
N SER A 127 11.07 -10.26 -13.03
CA SER A 127 12.41 -10.86 -12.90
C SER A 127 13.46 -10.12 -13.73
N LYS A 128 13.10 -9.66 -14.94
CA LYS A 128 13.99 -8.85 -15.78
C LYS A 128 14.31 -7.51 -15.13
N LEU A 129 13.31 -6.81 -14.60
CA LEU A 129 13.53 -5.53 -13.90
C LEU A 129 14.41 -5.69 -12.66
N ARG A 130 14.22 -6.76 -11.88
CA ARG A 130 15.12 -7.08 -10.75
C ARG A 130 16.55 -7.33 -11.21
N SER A 131 16.74 -8.11 -12.28
CA SER A 131 18.08 -8.32 -12.85
C SER A 131 18.73 -7.01 -13.34
N GLN A 132 17.93 -6.09 -13.90
CA GLN A 132 18.41 -4.77 -14.32
C GLN A 132 18.77 -3.89 -13.13
N TYR A 133 18.01 -3.97 -12.05
CA TYR A 133 18.32 -3.29 -10.79
C TYR A 133 19.64 -3.79 -10.21
N ASP A 134 19.80 -5.11 -10.10
CA ASP A 134 21.03 -5.72 -9.57
C ASP A 134 22.25 -5.40 -10.44
N ASN A 135 22.10 -5.44 -11.77
CA ASN A 135 23.17 -5.06 -12.71
C ASN A 135 23.53 -3.58 -12.59
N THR A 136 22.55 -2.69 -12.51
CA THR A 136 22.79 -1.24 -12.33
C THR A 136 23.46 -0.96 -10.99
N LEU A 137 23.08 -1.68 -9.93
CA LEU A 137 23.70 -1.57 -8.62
C LEU A 137 25.16 -2.05 -8.64
N ASN A 138 25.45 -3.15 -9.34
CA ASN A 138 26.81 -3.65 -9.48
C ASN A 138 27.69 -2.68 -10.29
N GLN A 139 27.16 -2.12 -11.40
CA GLN A 139 27.85 -1.07 -12.15
C GLN A 139 28.12 0.17 -11.30
N PHE A 140 27.15 0.61 -10.50
CA PHE A 140 27.34 1.71 -9.56
C PHE A 140 28.47 1.43 -8.57
N LYS A 141 28.54 0.22 -8.00
CA LYS A 141 29.62 -0.19 -7.08
C LYS A 141 30.99 -0.21 -7.75
N GLU A 142 31.07 -0.69 -8.99
CA GLU A 142 32.29 -0.71 -9.80
C GLU A 142 32.76 0.72 -10.13
N ASP A 143 31.87 1.56 -10.66
CA ASP A 143 32.17 2.94 -11.08
C ASP A 143 32.56 3.86 -9.92
N THR A 144 31.93 3.68 -8.76
CA THR A 144 32.25 4.45 -7.54
C THR A 144 33.43 3.89 -6.77
N LYS A 145 34.04 2.80 -7.24
CA LYS A 145 35.09 2.05 -6.52
C LYS A 145 34.66 1.74 -5.09
N PHE A 146 33.37 1.52 -4.86
CA PHE A 146 32.79 1.42 -3.51
C PHE A 146 33.50 0.36 -2.66
N ASN A 147 33.84 -0.78 -3.27
CA ASN A 147 34.58 -1.85 -2.61
C ASN A 147 36.03 -1.46 -2.28
N GLU A 148 36.70 -0.70 -3.16
CA GLU A 148 38.03 -0.17 -2.87
C GLU A 148 37.96 0.86 -1.74
N SER A 149 36.97 1.76 -1.77
CA SER A 149 36.70 2.76 -0.73
C SER A 149 36.43 2.09 0.63
N ILE A 150 35.59 1.04 0.67
CA ILE A 150 35.34 0.25 1.88
C ILE A 150 36.60 -0.46 2.34
N SER A 151 37.36 -1.07 1.43
CA SER A 151 38.61 -1.77 1.78
C SER A 151 39.71 -0.80 2.24
N MET A 152 39.75 0.42 1.71
CA MET A 152 40.64 1.49 2.17
C MET A 152 40.17 2.01 3.53
N LEU A 153 38.86 2.24 3.74
CA LEU A 153 38.32 2.59 5.05
C LEU A 153 38.67 1.52 6.09
N GLN A 154 38.53 0.24 5.74
CA GLN A 154 38.93 -0.91 6.55
C GLN A 154 40.42 -0.88 6.93
N ARG A 155 41.27 -0.45 6.02
CA ARG A 155 42.72 -0.35 6.24
C ARG A 155 43.13 0.91 7.00
N PHE A 156 42.47 2.05 6.74
CA PHE A 156 42.74 3.34 7.39
C PHE A 156 42.16 3.44 8.80
N ASN A 157 41.05 2.76 9.09
CA ASN A 157 40.47 2.69 10.43
C ASN A 157 41.17 1.69 11.37
N GLY A 158 42.29 1.10 10.96
CA GLY A 158 43.29 0.51 11.86
C GLY A 158 42.73 -0.30 13.03
N GLY A 159 41.97 -1.36 12.75
CA GLY A 159 41.40 -2.25 13.78
C GLY A 159 39.90 -2.48 13.57
N MET A 160 39.45 -3.72 13.77
CA MET A 160 38.10 -4.18 13.40
C MET A 160 36.95 -3.45 14.15
N ASP A 161 37.26 -2.75 15.24
CA ASP A 161 36.30 -2.22 16.21
C ASP A 161 35.39 -1.10 15.65
N GLN A 162 35.87 -0.25 14.74
CA GLN A 162 35.04 0.85 14.22
C GLN A 162 34.01 0.42 13.18
N ILE A 163 34.28 -0.65 12.43
CA ILE A 163 33.30 -1.18 11.47
C ILE A 163 32.26 -2.00 12.21
N GLU A 164 32.64 -2.67 13.28
CA GLU A 164 31.70 -3.30 14.21
C GLU A 164 30.80 -2.24 14.87
N LEU A 165 31.37 -1.10 15.30
CA LEU A 165 30.61 0.06 15.79
C LEU A 165 29.65 0.66 14.74
N VAL A 166 30.11 0.85 13.49
CA VAL A 166 29.25 1.37 12.41
C VAL A 166 28.16 0.35 12.06
N ASN A 167 28.47 -0.94 12.06
CA ASN A 167 27.48 -2.00 11.87
C ASN A 167 26.50 -2.09 13.03
N GLU A 168 26.94 -1.89 14.28
CA GLU A 168 26.08 -1.79 15.46
C GLU A 168 25.17 -0.57 15.38
N GLU A 169 25.70 0.59 14.98
CA GLU A 169 24.91 1.81 14.81
C GLU A 169 23.88 1.65 13.68
N LEU A 170 24.28 1.05 12.54
CA LEU A 170 23.36 0.71 11.45
C LEU A 170 22.28 -0.26 11.92
N LYS A 171 22.64 -1.30 12.66
CA LYS A 171 21.70 -2.28 13.21
C LYS A 171 20.74 -1.61 14.19
N GLY A 172 21.22 -0.74 15.06
CA GLY A 172 20.41 0.07 15.96
C GLY A 172 19.42 0.97 15.21
N LYS A 173 19.86 1.61 14.12
CA LYS A 173 18.99 2.40 13.25
C LYS A 173 17.94 1.57 12.52
N TYR A 174 18.29 0.36 12.08
CA TYR A 174 17.32 -0.58 11.49
C TYR A 174 16.29 -1.04 12.52
N GLU A 175 16.69 -1.31 13.76
CA GLU A 175 15.77 -1.66 14.85
C GLU A 175 14.84 -0.50 15.20
N GLU A 176 15.37 0.72 15.27
CA GLU A 176 14.59 1.95 15.48
C GLU A 176 13.54 2.16 14.37
N LEU A 177 13.95 2.02 13.10
CA LEU A 177 13.04 2.09 11.96
C LEU A 177 11.97 1.00 11.99
N ASN A 178 12.33 -0.21 12.41
CA ASN A 178 11.38 -1.31 12.50
C ASN A 178 10.40 -1.10 13.66
N LYS A 179 10.86 -0.51 14.77
CA LYS A 179 10.01 -0.11 15.90
C LYS A 179 9.01 0.98 15.50
N LEU A 180 9.48 2.00 14.79
CA LEU A 180 8.62 3.05 14.21
C LEU A 180 7.61 2.47 13.22
N ARG A 181 8.03 1.53 12.37
CA ARG A 181 7.12 0.83 11.45
C ARG A 181 6.04 0.06 12.19
N LEU A 182 6.41 -0.68 13.24
CA LEU A 182 5.47 -1.41 14.09
C LEU A 182 4.54 -0.47 14.85
N GLU A 183 5.00 0.70 15.28
CA GLU A 183 4.16 1.73 15.89
C GLU A 183 3.18 2.33 14.89
N ILE A 184 3.61 2.62 13.65
CA ILE A 184 2.72 3.05 12.57
C ILE A 184 1.67 1.98 12.26
N ASP A 185 2.06 0.70 12.18
CA ASP A 185 1.12 -0.40 11.95
C ASP A 185 0.15 -0.57 13.13
N LYS A 186 0.62 -0.40 14.37
CA LYS A 186 -0.25 -0.39 15.57
C LYS A 186 -1.23 0.78 15.55
N LEU A 187 -0.79 1.98 15.14
CA LEU A 187 -1.67 3.15 15.02
C LEU A 187 -2.69 2.97 13.90
N LYS A 188 -2.28 2.37 12.78
CA LYS A 188 -3.17 2.02 11.67
C LYS A 188 -4.22 0.99 12.08
N ASN A 189 -3.82 -0.04 12.84
CA ASN A 189 -4.74 -1.08 13.30
C ASN A 189 -5.65 -0.59 14.44
N LYS A 190 -5.16 0.30 15.33
CA LYS A 190 -6.00 0.95 16.37
C LYS A 190 -6.91 2.04 15.80
N GLY A 191 -6.55 2.64 14.66
CA GLY A 191 -7.38 3.59 13.91
C GLY A 191 -8.38 2.94 12.95
N GLY A 192 -8.43 1.59 12.89
CA GLY A 192 -9.28 0.83 11.98
C GLY A 192 -10.78 1.03 12.18
N ASP A 193 -11.21 1.45 13.37
CA ASP A 193 -12.63 1.69 13.68
C ASP A 193 -13.05 3.16 13.50
N TYR A 194 -12.13 4.07 13.14
CA TYR A 194 -12.40 5.51 13.00
C TYR A 194 -12.23 6.02 11.55
N TYR A 195 -11.96 5.13 10.60
CA TYR A 195 -11.60 5.50 9.22
C TYR A 195 -12.77 5.57 8.25
N ASP A 196 -14.02 5.55 8.73
CA ASP A 196 -15.20 5.53 7.86
C ASP A 196 -16.02 6.82 7.86
N ASN A 197 -15.51 7.95 8.37
CA ASN A 197 -16.23 9.21 8.21
C ASN A 197 -15.37 10.48 8.07
N SER A 198 -15.46 11.05 6.87
CA SER A 198 -15.17 12.45 6.49
C SER A 198 -13.70 12.87 6.28
N ASN A 199 -13.46 13.45 5.10
CA ASN A 199 -12.25 14.12 4.60
C ASN A 199 -11.70 15.26 5.50
N SER A 200 -12.34 15.55 6.63
CA SER A 200 -11.94 16.57 7.61
C SER A 200 -10.83 16.08 8.54
N ASN A 201 -10.89 14.81 8.97
CA ASN A 201 -10.03 14.31 10.06
C ASN A 201 -8.63 13.89 9.58
N ASN A 202 -8.45 13.64 8.28
CA ASN A 202 -7.13 13.35 7.70
C ASN A 202 -6.18 14.56 7.80
N LYS A 203 -6.70 15.80 7.73
CA LYS A 203 -5.87 17.00 7.91
C LYS A 203 -5.40 17.15 9.35
N VAL A 204 -6.28 16.89 10.32
CA VAL A 204 -5.95 16.97 11.76
C VAL A 204 -4.88 15.94 12.15
N TRP A 205 -4.93 14.73 11.58
CA TRP A 205 -3.91 13.71 11.79
C TRP A 205 -2.58 14.06 11.13
N LEU A 206 -2.62 14.58 9.89
CA LEU A 206 -1.42 15.06 9.19
C LEU A 206 -0.77 16.24 9.93
N ASP A 207 -1.55 17.22 10.37
CA ASP A 207 -1.05 18.36 11.15
C ASP A 207 -0.46 17.91 12.49
N LYS A 208 -1.02 16.88 13.12
CA LYS A 208 -0.49 16.32 14.37
C LYS A 208 0.85 15.61 14.16
N ILE A 209 1.03 14.94 13.03
CA ILE A 209 2.30 14.28 12.68
C ILE A 209 3.35 15.28 12.22
N VAL A 210 2.95 16.28 11.44
CA VAL A 210 3.83 17.38 11.02
C VAL A 210 4.28 18.18 12.25
N GLY A 211 3.39 18.46 13.20
CA GLY A 211 3.72 19.12 14.47
C GLY A 211 4.66 18.30 15.36
N LEU A 212 4.50 16.97 15.39
CA LEU A 212 5.41 16.10 16.13
C LEU A 212 6.80 16.02 15.47
N MET A 213 6.86 16.05 14.14
CA MET A 213 8.13 16.03 13.39
C MET A 213 8.85 17.39 13.36
N SER A 214 8.13 18.51 13.53
CA SER A 214 8.72 19.85 13.61
C SER A 214 9.19 20.25 15.01
N GLY A 215 9.00 19.40 16.03
CA GLY A 215 9.50 19.63 17.39
C GLY A 215 8.76 20.71 18.18
N GLY A 216 7.58 21.14 17.74
CA GLY A 216 6.78 22.16 18.42
C GLY A 216 5.59 21.55 19.16
N ASN A 217 5.65 21.47 20.50
CA ASN A 217 4.54 21.07 21.37
C ASN A 217 3.47 22.17 21.55
N ASP A 218 3.38 23.12 20.62
CA ASP A 218 2.56 24.30 20.76
C ASP A 218 1.25 24.12 19.99
N ILE A 219 0.34 23.35 20.60
CA ILE A 219 -1.00 23.13 20.04
C ILE A 219 -1.80 24.44 20.15
N LEU A 220 -2.05 25.08 19.01
CA LEU A 220 -2.88 26.27 18.90
C LEU A 220 -4.38 25.88 18.89
N ILE A 221 -5.14 26.39 19.85
CA ILE A 221 -6.60 26.22 19.95
C ILE A 221 -7.29 27.51 19.49
N LYS A 222 -8.28 27.39 18.60
CA LYS A 222 -9.11 28.53 18.18
C LYS A 222 -9.96 29.02 19.35
N VAL A 223 -9.98 30.33 19.58
CA VAL A 223 -10.76 30.95 20.65
C VAL A 223 -12.09 31.43 20.09
N LEU A 224 -13.19 30.94 20.67
CA LEU A 224 -14.54 31.35 20.30
C LEU A 224 -15.10 32.27 21.40
N CYS A 225 -15.78 33.34 20.99
CA CYS A 225 -16.46 34.21 21.95
C CYS A 225 -17.55 33.42 22.71
N PRO A 226 -17.59 33.45 24.04
CA PRO A 226 -18.61 32.73 24.81
C PRO A 226 -20.02 33.27 24.54
N LYS A 227 -20.15 34.58 24.24
CA LYS A 227 -21.43 35.24 24.00
C LYS A 227 -21.94 35.07 22.57
N CYS A 228 -21.12 35.38 21.56
CA CYS A 228 -21.55 35.37 20.16
C CYS A 228 -21.12 34.12 19.37
N LYS A 229 -20.26 33.26 19.93
CA LYS A 229 -19.72 32.02 19.32
C LYS A 229 -19.04 32.21 17.96
N LYS A 230 -18.76 33.45 17.56
CA LYS A 230 -18.01 33.76 16.34
C LYS A 230 -16.51 33.66 16.60
N PHE A 231 -15.79 33.32 15.54
CA PHE A 231 -14.35 33.23 15.52
C PHE A 231 -13.76 34.53 15.00
N ASN A 232 -12.96 35.21 15.82
CA ASN A 232 -12.37 36.52 15.51
C ASN A 232 -10.91 36.42 15.04
N GLY A 233 -10.46 35.25 14.56
CA GLY A 233 -9.08 35.07 14.11
C GLY A 233 -8.05 34.83 15.22
N LEU A 234 -8.47 34.73 16.49
CA LEU A 234 -7.56 34.57 17.62
C LEU A 234 -7.32 33.09 17.95
N TYR A 235 -6.05 32.71 18.06
CA TYR A 235 -5.62 31.39 18.53
C TYR A 235 -4.89 31.54 19.86
N ARG A 236 -5.02 30.54 20.74
CA ARG A 236 -4.31 30.47 22.01
C ARG A 236 -3.45 29.22 22.10
N TYR A 237 -2.37 29.27 22.85
CA TYR A 237 -1.69 28.08 23.32
C TYR A 237 -2.46 27.44 24.47
N VAL A 238 -2.34 26.12 24.64
CA VAL A 238 -3.10 25.36 25.65
C VAL A 238 -2.80 25.83 27.09
N ASN A 239 -1.60 26.36 27.32
CA ASN A 239 -1.08 26.62 28.67
C ASN A 239 -0.87 28.12 28.98
N GLU A 240 -1.35 29.04 28.13
CA GLU A 240 -1.14 30.47 28.33
C GLU A 240 -2.49 31.21 28.47
N PRO A 241 -2.72 31.94 29.58
CA PRO A 241 -3.94 32.69 29.76
C PRO A 241 -3.97 33.86 28.78
N ILE A 242 -5.12 34.08 28.16
CA ILE A 242 -5.33 35.22 27.26
C ILE A 242 -6.48 36.10 27.76
N GLY A 243 -6.22 37.40 27.86
CA GLY A 243 -7.26 38.41 27.96
C GLY A 243 -7.62 38.87 26.55
N TYR A 244 -8.88 38.71 26.13
CA TYR A 244 -9.30 39.24 24.84
C TYR A 244 -10.66 39.91 24.90
N LYS A 245 -10.80 41.00 24.14
CA LYS A 245 -12.06 41.73 23.96
C LYS A 245 -12.67 41.37 22.61
N CYS A 246 -13.91 40.90 22.61
CA CYS A 246 -14.60 40.52 21.37
C CYS A 246 -15.05 41.77 20.61
N VAL A 247 -14.60 41.95 19.36
CA VAL A 247 -14.98 43.10 18.50
C VAL A 247 -16.48 43.19 18.22
N ASP A 248 -17.17 42.05 18.16
CA ASP A 248 -18.60 41.98 17.79
C ASP A 248 -19.56 42.28 18.95
N CYS A 249 -19.16 42.01 20.19
CA CYS A 249 -20.05 42.15 21.35
C CYS A 249 -19.44 42.86 22.56
N ASP A 250 -18.22 43.38 22.39
CA ASP A 250 -17.44 44.20 23.31
C ASP A 250 -17.24 43.62 24.72
N MET A 251 -17.35 42.29 24.83
CA MET A 251 -17.13 41.54 26.07
C MET A 251 -15.65 41.25 26.26
N GLU A 252 -15.12 41.61 27.43
CA GLU A 252 -13.78 41.26 27.88
C GLU A 252 -13.82 39.92 28.59
N VAL A 253 -13.05 38.96 28.06
CA VAL A 253 -12.88 37.63 28.65
C VAL A 253 -11.49 37.60 29.27
N HIS A 254 -11.44 37.53 30.60
CA HIS A 254 -10.24 37.25 31.38
C HIS A 254 -10.35 35.83 31.94
N GLU A 255 -9.54 34.90 31.45
CA GLU A 255 -9.42 33.59 32.08
C GLU A 255 -8.41 33.67 33.23
N ILE A 256 -8.85 33.29 34.44
CA ILE A 256 -7.99 33.20 35.62
C ILE A 256 -7.24 31.85 35.55
N GLU A 257 -5.93 31.89 35.76
CA GLU A 257 -5.06 30.71 35.82
C GLU A 257 -5.65 29.65 36.76
N LYS A 258 -6.14 28.54 36.21
CA LYS A 258 -6.39 27.34 37.02
C LYS A 258 -5.05 26.65 37.22
N GLY A 259 -4.37 27.03 38.30
CA GLY A 259 -3.28 26.26 38.87
C GLY A 259 -3.71 24.83 39.18
N ASN A 260 -2.77 23.91 39.02
CA ASN A 260 -2.87 22.50 39.35
C ASN A 260 -3.56 22.26 40.70
N GLU A 261 -4.73 21.59 40.69
CA GLU A 261 -5.20 20.80 41.83
C GLU A 261 -5.34 19.34 41.37
N GLU A 262 -4.32 18.58 41.76
CA GLU A 262 -4.26 17.14 41.71
C GLU A 262 -5.30 16.51 42.66
N THR A 263 -5.98 15.49 42.16
CA THR A 263 -5.95 14.16 42.78
C THR A 263 -6.00 14.08 44.32
N SER A 264 -7.18 14.28 44.91
CA SER A 264 -7.47 13.69 46.24
C SER A 264 -8.96 13.58 46.49
N GLU A 265 -9.56 12.42 46.18
CA GLU A 265 -10.76 11.92 46.88
C GLU A 265 -11.03 10.47 46.47
N LYS A 266 -10.39 9.52 47.16
CA LYS A 266 -10.87 8.15 47.36
C LYS A 266 -10.12 7.51 48.54
N LYS A 267 -10.50 7.88 49.76
CA LYS A 267 -10.38 7.06 50.96
C LYS A 267 -11.48 7.42 51.94
N GLU A 268 -12.15 6.37 52.43
CA GLU A 268 -12.87 6.24 53.72
C GLU A 268 -14.14 7.10 53.87
N GLU A 269 -15.28 6.65 54.38
CA GLU A 269 -15.62 5.48 55.20
C GLU A 269 -17.15 5.32 55.19
N VAL A 270 -17.63 4.09 55.10
CA VAL A 270 -19.00 3.71 55.49
C VAL A 270 -18.96 3.38 56.97
N LYS A 271 -19.70 4.12 57.81
CA LYS A 271 -20.22 3.64 59.10
C LYS A 271 -21.40 4.46 59.60
N ASP A 272 -22.54 3.78 59.66
CA ASP A 272 -23.58 3.80 60.68
C ASP A 272 -24.16 5.14 61.19
N LYS A 273 -25.41 5.39 60.82
CA LYS A 273 -26.55 5.41 61.77
C LYS A 273 -27.89 5.38 61.06
#